data_AF-A0A0S6UP03-F1
#
_entry.id   AF-A0A0S6UP03-F1
#
_cell.length_a   1.000
_cell.length_b   1.000
_cell.length_c   1.000
_cell.angle_alpha   90.00
_cell.angle_beta   90.00
_cell.angle_gamma   90.00
#
_symmetry.space_group_name_H-M   'P 1'
#
loop_
_entity.id
_entity.type
_entity.pdbx_description
1 polymer ?
#
loop_
_entity_poly.entity_id
_entity_poly.type
_entity_poly.pdbx_seq_one_letter_code
_entity_poly.pdbx_strand_id
1 'polypeptide(L)'
;MSAEQTASGGIKAGDDGTLTECGETLAVVRKKALLRILACRDAERAGIRITDADIAATSEDFRRGFGLETEEDFVAWMAVRNLSAGAFAKAMRDFAVVRALELVYAREIDNLVHDQIAVSTARLRSGG
;
A
#
# COMPACT_ATOMS: atom_id res chain seq x y z
N MET A 1 10.08 32.57 2.65
CA MET A 1 10.96 31.90 1.67
C MET A 1 10.61 30.42 1.70
N SER A 2 9.64 30.00 0.89
CA SER A 2 9.72 29.65 -0.54
C SER A 2 10.22 28.21 -0.74
N ALA A 3 9.27 27.37 -1.14
CA ALA A 3 9.45 26.31 -2.12
C ALA A 3 8.06 25.87 -2.60
N GLU A 4 7.47 26.64 -3.51
CA GLU A 4 6.51 26.09 -4.47
C GLU A 4 7.26 25.02 -5.28
N GLN A 5 7.15 23.77 -4.87
CA GLN A 5 7.38 22.66 -5.80
C GLN A 5 6.13 22.56 -6.67
N THR A 6 6.10 23.38 -7.72
CA THR A 6 5.21 23.13 -8.84
C THR A 6 5.47 21.73 -9.34
N ALA A 7 4.46 20.87 -9.27
CA ALA A 7 4.46 19.53 -9.84
C ALA A 7 4.47 19.62 -11.38
N SER A 8 5.55 20.15 -11.97
CA SER A 8 5.80 20.15 -13.41
C SER A 8 6.61 18.92 -13.80
N GLY A 9 6.16 17.74 -13.36
CA GLY A 9 6.63 16.47 -13.86
C GLY A 9 5.43 15.80 -14.50
N GLY A 10 5.38 15.77 -15.84
CA GLY A 10 4.33 15.06 -16.56
C GLY A 10 4.21 13.61 -16.06
N ILE A 11 3.04 13.00 -16.31
CA ILE A 11 2.74 11.58 -16.05
C ILE A 11 3.61 10.70 -16.97
N LYS A 12 4.92 10.75 -16.79
CA LYS A 12 5.96 9.92 -17.37
C LYS A 12 7.06 9.80 -16.33
N ALA A 13 6.69 9.32 -15.13
CA ALA A 13 7.69 8.87 -14.18
C ALA A 13 8.34 7.62 -14.78
N GLY A 14 9.65 7.69 -15.01
CA GLY A 14 10.44 6.64 -15.65
C GLY A 14 10.26 5.28 -14.98
N ASP A 15 9.50 4.44 -15.65
CA ASP A 15 9.36 3.03 -15.36
C ASP A 15 9.48 2.38 -16.73
N ASP A 16 10.56 1.66 -16.96
CA ASP A 16 10.83 0.93 -18.22
C ASP A 16 9.84 -0.23 -18.43
N GLY A 17 8.81 -0.34 -17.59
CA GLY A 17 7.82 -1.39 -17.59
C GLY A 17 8.28 -2.64 -16.85
N THR A 18 9.50 -2.65 -16.28
CA THR A 18 10.03 -3.81 -15.58
C THR A 18 9.24 -4.10 -14.32
N LEU A 19 8.78 -5.35 -14.22
CA LEU A 19 8.10 -5.84 -13.03
C LEU A 19 9.12 -6.12 -11.93
N THR A 20 8.78 -5.69 -10.72
CA THR A 20 9.41 -6.17 -9.50
C THR A 20 9.04 -7.64 -9.25
N GLU A 21 9.72 -8.29 -8.31
CA GLU A 21 9.44 -9.68 -7.93
C GLU A 21 8.01 -9.90 -7.40
N CYS A 22 7.29 -8.85 -7.00
CA CYS A 22 5.87 -8.94 -6.63
C CYS A 22 4.91 -8.77 -7.82
N GLY A 23 5.40 -8.78 -9.05
CA GLY A 23 4.58 -8.69 -10.27
C GLY A 23 4.05 -7.29 -10.56
N GLU A 24 4.57 -6.27 -9.87
CA GLU A 24 4.16 -4.88 -10.03
C GLU A 24 5.30 -4.03 -10.58
N THR A 25 4.99 -3.02 -11.38
CA THR A 25 6.00 -2.06 -11.82
C THR A 25 6.49 -1.20 -10.65
N LEU A 26 7.69 -0.64 -10.75
CA LEU A 26 8.24 0.17 -9.65
C LEU A 26 7.37 1.42 -9.37
N ALA A 27 6.75 2.01 -10.39
CA ALA A 27 5.82 3.12 -10.23
C ALA A 27 4.59 2.73 -9.38
N VAL A 28 4.06 1.51 -9.54
CA VAL A 28 2.95 1.01 -8.73
C VAL A 28 3.40 0.84 -7.27
N VAL A 29 4.56 0.22 -7.04
CA VAL A 29 5.12 0.05 -5.69
C VAL A 29 5.35 1.40 -5.00
N ARG A 30 5.91 2.38 -5.71
CA ARG A 30 6.10 3.75 -5.19
C ARG A 30 4.77 4.43 -4.86
N LYS A 31 3.73 4.25 -5.70
CA LYS A 31 2.39 4.78 -5.43
C LYS A 31 1.80 4.15 -4.17
N LYS A 32 1.91 2.83 -3.99
CA LYS A 32 1.46 2.15 -2.76
C LYS A 32 2.19 2.66 -1.52
N ALA A 33 3.51 2.86 -1.60
CA ALA A 33 4.29 3.43 -0.50
C ALA A 33 3.84 4.86 -0.14
N LEU A 34 3.56 5.70 -1.15
CA LEU A 34 3.00 7.04 -0.94
C LEU A 34 1.63 6.97 -0.26
N LEU A 35 0.72 6.12 -0.75
CA LEU A 35 -0.62 5.96 -0.14
C LEU A 35 -0.52 5.52 1.31
N ARG A 36 0.41 4.62 1.64
CA ARG A 36 0.67 4.20 3.03
C ARG A 36 1.15 5.36 3.91
N ILE A 37 2.06 6.21 3.40
CA ILE A 37 2.52 7.41 4.13
C ILE A 37 1.35 8.38 4.36
N LEU A 38 0.52 8.61 3.35
CA LEU A 38 -0.63 9.51 3.44
C LEU A 38 -1.69 8.97 4.41
N ALA A 39 -1.97 7.67 4.36
CA ALA A 39 -2.86 6.99 5.31
C ALA A 39 -2.41 7.18 6.75
N CYS A 40 -1.13 6.94 7.06
CA CYS A 40 -0.63 7.15 8.43
C CYS A 40 -0.78 8.61 8.90
N ARG A 41 -0.54 9.58 8.02
CA ARG A 41 -0.73 11.01 8.33
C ARG A 41 -2.20 11.38 8.52
N ASP A 42 -3.09 10.81 7.72
CA ASP A 42 -4.51 11.09 7.81
C ASP A 42 -5.13 10.49 9.08
N ALA A 43 -4.75 9.26 9.41
CA ALA A 43 -5.14 8.63 10.67
C ALA A 43 -4.65 9.42 11.89
N GLU A 44 -3.42 9.94 11.87
CA GLU A 44 -2.91 10.81 12.93
C GLU A 44 -3.76 12.08 13.09
N ARG A 45 -4.13 12.72 11.97
CA ARG A 45 -5.00 13.93 11.98
C ARG A 45 -6.41 13.63 12.46
N ALA A 46 -6.97 12.49 12.07
CA ALA A 46 -8.30 12.04 12.47
C ALA A 46 -8.33 11.46 13.90
N GLY A 47 -7.18 11.33 14.58
CA GLY A 47 -7.08 10.75 15.91
C GLY A 47 -7.35 9.24 15.94
N ILE A 48 -7.23 8.56 14.80
CA ILE A 48 -7.41 7.11 14.69
C ILE A 48 -6.21 6.41 15.32
N ARG A 49 -6.48 5.48 16.25
CA ARG A 49 -5.47 4.72 16.97
C ARG A 49 -5.57 3.25 16.59
N ILE A 50 -4.44 2.69 16.17
CA ILE A 50 -4.28 1.25 15.93
C ILE A 50 -3.77 0.60 17.21
N THR A 51 -4.50 -0.42 17.65
CA THR A 51 -4.17 -1.23 18.84
C THR A 51 -3.27 -2.40 18.46
N ASP A 52 -2.66 -3.04 19.45
CA ASP A 52 -1.86 -4.25 19.22
C ASP A 52 -2.71 -5.41 18.69
N ALA A 53 -3.99 -5.46 19.05
CA ALA A 53 -4.94 -6.45 18.51
C ALA A 53 -5.18 -6.25 17.01
N ASP A 54 -5.28 -5.00 16.54
CA ASP A 54 -5.44 -4.69 15.11
C ASP A 54 -4.19 -5.10 14.31
N ILE A 55 -3.00 -4.91 14.89
CA ILE A 55 -1.72 -5.31 14.30
C ILE A 55 -1.64 -6.84 14.21
N ALA A 56 -2.02 -7.54 15.29
CA ALA A 56 -2.05 -9.00 15.32
C ALA A 56 -3.01 -9.57 14.27
N ALA A 57 -4.25 -9.07 14.23
CA ALA A 57 -5.24 -9.48 13.23
C ALA A 57 -4.76 -9.21 11.80
N THR A 58 -4.14 -8.05 11.55
CA THR A 58 -3.57 -7.73 10.23
C THR A 58 -2.41 -8.65 9.86
N SER A 59 -1.57 -9.01 10.84
CA SER A 59 -0.48 -9.96 10.66
C SER A 59 -0.99 -11.37 10.34
N GLU A 60 -2.01 -11.84 11.04
CA GLU A 60 -2.64 -13.14 10.81
C GLU A 60 -3.29 -13.21 9.43
N ASP A 61 -4.02 -12.16 9.04
CA ASP A 61 -4.62 -12.05 7.71
C ASP A 61 -3.57 -12.05 6.60
N PHE A 62 -2.48 -11.30 6.79
CA PHE A 62 -1.35 -11.30 5.86
C PHE A 62 -0.76 -12.69 5.73
N ARG A 63 -0.41 -13.33 6.87
CA ARG A 63 0.19 -14.67 6.88
C ARG A 63 -0.71 -15.69 6.19
N ARG A 64 -2.00 -15.72 6.52
CA ARG A 64 -2.99 -16.60 5.89
C ARG A 64 -3.13 -16.34 4.39
N GLY A 65 -3.18 -15.09 3.97
CA GLY A 65 -3.29 -14.71 2.56
C GLY A 65 -2.10 -15.15 1.68
N PHE A 66 -0.94 -15.38 2.28
CA PHE A 66 0.30 -15.78 1.59
C PHE A 66 0.80 -17.17 1.97
N GLY A 67 0.02 -17.97 2.72
CA GLY A 67 0.42 -19.32 3.14
C GLY A 67 1.60 -19.35 4.11
N LEU A 68 1.76 -18.32 4.94
CA LEU A 68 2.83 -18.17 5.95
C LEU A 68 2.30 -18.44 7.37
N GLU A 69 1.32 -19.33 7.51
CA GLU A 69 0.61 -19.57 8.77
C GLU A 69 1.50 -20.23 9.83
N THR A 70 2.42 -21.09 9.40
CA THR A 70 3.38 -21.71 10.33
C THR A 70 4.51 -20.74 10.66
N GLU A 71 5.07 -20.86 11.86
CA GLU A 71 6.22 -20.03 12.26
C GLU A 71 7.45 -20.34 11.40
N GLU A 72 7.63 -21.58 10.99
CA GLU A 72 8.73 -22.01 10.14
C GLU A 72 8.68 -21.34 8.76
N ASP A 73 7.53 -21.38 8.08
CA ASP A 73 7.34 -20.75 6.76
C ASP A 73 7.53 -19.22 6.86
N PHE A 74 6.98 -18.61 7.90
CA PHE A 74 7.07 -17.17 8.11
C PHE A 74 8.51 -16.71 8.35
N VAL A 75 9.25 -17.39 9.22
CA VAL A 75 10.66 -17.07 9.53
C VAL A 75 11.55 -17.32 8.31
N ALA A 76 11.36 -18.44 7.60
CA ALA A 76 12.12 -18.75 6.39
C ALA A 76 11.91 -17.68 5.32
N TRP A 77 10.65 -17.27 5.11
CA TRP A 77 10.33 -16.19 4.18
C TRP A 77 10.97 -14.86 4.58
N MET A 78 10.86 -14.44 5.85
CA MET A 78 11.50 -13.21 6.32
C MET A 78 13.02 -13.21 6.09
N ALA A 79 13.68 -14.35 6.34
CA ALA A 79 15.12 -14.51 6.13
C ALA A 79 15.50 -14.35 4.66
N VAL A 80 14.79 -15.01 3.74
CA VAL A 80 15.01 -14.88 2.28
C VAL A 80 14.85 -13.43 1.81
N ARG A 81 13.91 -12.68 2.39
CA ARG A 81 13.65 -11.28 2.04
C ARG A 81 14.53 -10.28 2.78
N ASN A 82 15.44 -10.72 3.65
CA ASN A 82 16.20 -9.87 4.58
C ASN A 82 15.29 -8.90 5.36
N LEU A 83 14.07 -9.34 5.71
CA LEU A 83 13.08 -8.53 6.40
C LEU A 83 13.21 -8.73 7.91
N SER A 84 13.45 -7.64 8.65
CA SER A 84 13.47 -7.70 10.11
C SER A 84 12.07 -7.78 10.69
N ALA A 85 11.93 -8.42 11.85
CA ALA A 85 10.66 -8.48 12.59
C ALA A 85 10.09 -7.07 12.88
N GLY A 86 10.95 -6.10 13.20
CA GLY A 86 10.53 -4.70 13.41
C GLY A 86 10.00 -4.03 12.15
N ALA A 87 10.61 -4.27 10.99
CA ALA A 87 10.14 -3.76 9.71
C ALA A 87 8.80 -4.40 9.30
N PHE A 88 8.66 -5.71 9.54
CA PHE A 88 7.40 -6.43 9.33
C PHE A 88 6.28 -5.90 10.24
N ALA A 89 6.53 -5.80 11.55
CA ALA A 89 5.56 -5.29 12.52
C ALA A 89 5.13 -3.85 12.19
N LYS A 90 6.09 -2.99 11.79
CA LYS A 90 5.77 -1.65 11.31
C LYS A 90 4.87 -1.69 10.06
N ALA A 91 5.17 -2.56 9.10
CA ALA A 91 4.33 -2.71 7.91
C ALA A 91 2.91 -3.17 8.26
N MET A 92 2.75 -4.13 9.19
CA MET A 92 1.43 -4.59 9.64
C MET A 92 0.65 -3.48 10.35
N ARG A 93 1.30 -2.66 11.16
CA ARG A 93 0.69 -1.45 11.74
C ARG A 93 0.22 -0.49 10.65
N ASP A 94 1.08 -0.19 9.68
CA ASP A 94 0.72 0.72 8.59
C ASP A 94 -0.43 0.14 7.74
N PHE A 95 -0.50 -1.18 7.52
CA PHE A 95 -1.61 -1.83 6.82
C PHE A 95 -2.91 -1.83 7.63
N ALA A 96 -2.82 -1.99 8.96
CA ALA A 96 -3.97 -1.83 9.85
C ALA A 96 -4.54 -0.41 9.77
N VAL A 97 -3.68 0.61 9.68
CA VAL A 97 -4.12 2.00 9.44
C VAL A 97 -4.88 2.11 8.11
N VAL A 98 -4.33 1.57 7.02
CA VAL A 98 -4.98 1.62 5.71
C VAL A 98 -6.37 0.97 5.78
N ARG A 99 -6.49 -0.22 6.37
CA ARG A 99 -7.79 -0.91 6.52
C ARG A 99 -8.78 -0.13 7.37
N ALA A 100 -8.32 0.49 8.46
CA ALA A 100 -9.18 1.35 9.27
C ALA A 100 -9.71 2.55 8.47
N LEU A 101 -8.86 3.18 7.66
CA LEU A 101 -9.28 4.28 6.79
C LEU A 101 -10.18 3.81 5.64
N GLU A 102 -9.95 2.62 5.07
CA GLU A 102 -10.86 2.04 4.09
C GLU A 102 -12.27 1.87 4.64
N LEU A 103 -12.42 1.49 5.91
CA LEU A 103 -13.73 1.43 6.58
C LEU A 103 -14.35 2.83 6.78
N VAL A 104 -13.55 3.82 7.16
CA VAL A 104 -14.02 5.21 7.34
C VAL A 104 -14.49 5.80 6.01
N TYR A 105 -13.72 5.59 4.94
CA TYR A 105 -13.98 6.15 3.61
C TYR A 105 -14.73 5.19 2.68
N ALA A 106 -15.27 4.07 3.17
CA ALA A 106 -15.83 2.99 2.33
C ALA A 106 -16.78 3.50 1.25
N ARG A 107 -17.75 4.35 1.64
CA ARG A 107 -18.71 4.95 0.69
C ARG A 107 -18.04 5.86 -0.35
N GLU A 108 -17.05 6.65 0.05
CA GLU A 108 -16.34 7.55 -0.86
C GLU A 108 -15.47 6.76 -1.84
N ILE A 109 -14.81 5.70 -1.35
CA ILE A 109 -14.05 4.76 -2.17
C ILE A 109 -14.97 4.08 -3.18
N ASP A 110 -16.11 3.54 -2.75
CA ASP A 110 -17.06 2.86 -3.64
C ASP A 110 -17.52 3.76 -4.79
N ASN A 111 -17.81 5.03 -4.50
CA ASN A 111 -18.16 6.01 -5.51
C ASN A 111 -16.99 6.32 -6.46
N LEU A 112 -15.79 6.51 -5.92
CA LEU A 112 -14.61 6.88 -6.70
C LEU A 112 -14.07 5.73 -7.55
N VAL A 113 -14.21 4.47 -7.10
CA VAL A 113 -13.71 3.29 -7.82
C VAL A 113 -14.34 3.19 -9.20
N HIS A 114 -15.64 3.49 -9.32
CA HIS A 114 -16.31 3.49 -10.62
C HIS A 114 -15.65 4.47 -11.61
N ASP A 115 -15.46 5.72 -11.18
CA ASP A 115 -14.84 6.76 -12.01
C ASP A 115 -13.37 6.45 -12.30
N GLN A 116 -12.66 5.92 -11.31
CA GLN A 116 -11.27 5.50 -11.47
C GLN A 116 -11.13 4.36 -12.49
N ILE A 117 -12.05 3.39 -12.52
CA ILE A 117 -12.08 2.34 -13.54
C ILE A 117 -12.30 2.97 -14.92
N ALA A 118 -13.31 3.84 -15.06
CA ALA A 118 -13.64 4.50 -16.32
C ALA A 118 -12.43 5.28 -16.87
N VAL A 119 -11.76 6.09 -16.04
CA VAL A 119 -10.54 6.80 -16.43
C VAL A 119 -9.40 5.83 -16.77
N SER A 120 -9.26 4.73 -16.02
CA SER A 120 -8.19 3.74 -16.25
C SER A 120 -8.36 2.98 -17.57
N THR A 121 -9.56 2.94 -18.16
CA THR A 121 -9.77 2.39 -19.51
C THR A 121 -8.97 3.10 -20.60
N ALA A 122 -8.50 4.33 -20.35
CA ALA A 122 -7.57 5.02 -21.26
C ALA A 122 -6.32 4.17 -21.58
N ARG A 123 -5.91 3.27 -20.66
CA ARG A 123 -4.82 2.31 -20.90
C ARG A 123 -5.08 1.38 -22.08
N LEU A 124 -6.34 1.05 -22.37
CA LEU A 124 -6.73 0.21 -23.51
C LEU A 124 -6.46 0.92 -24.85
N ARG A 125 -6.41 2.26 -24.87
CA ARG A 125 -6.08 3.03 -26.08
C ARG A 125 -4.58 3.12 -26.34
N SER A 126 -3.77 3.07 -25.28
CA SER A 126 -2.30 3.15 -25.38
C SER A 126 -1.64 1.79 -25.64
N GLY A 127 -2.42 0.71 -25.66
CA GLY A 127 -1.97 -0.65 -25.98
C GLY A 127 -2.34 -1.13 -27.39
N GLY A 128 -2.64 -0.20 -28.31
CA GLY A 128 -2.87 -0.46 -29.74
C GLY A 128 -1.81 0.18 -30.60
#